data_AF-A0A954IQ80-F1
#
_entry.id   AF-A0A954IQ80-F1
#
_cell.length_a   1.000
_cell.length_b   1.000
_cell.length_c   1.000
_cell.angle_alpha   90.00
_cell.angle_beta   90.00
_cell.angle_gamma   90.00
#
_symmetry.space_group_name_H-M   'P 1'
#
loop_
_entity.id
_entity.type
_entity.pdbx_description
1 polymer ?
#
loop_
_entity_poly.entity_id
_entity_poly.type
_entity_poly.pdbx_seq_one_letter_code
_entity_poly.pdbx_strand_id
1 'polypeptide(L)'
;LEHYKPHEAVELVQQELEHRPDDSYLLLRLSLLGLRLNKSELICQDLNRLPSYTKIGPQNGARVVQLLVNSQQLEEAVKYSYRLLRHHPRNPEIRELFAMLMLGNDEAMPKVLKGEPASAGPSVAINYLEDGEGTPKWIVIEDESIGLGFDDEIPTNHPLVAKVIGKAVGETFLISEMSGQGRKAKILSLATKYVYRVRQTMDSWQIQFAGHPGFEKVHLAGMGNEDSLPDFTPIIQRTYDRKRHVDELLADYKNKRQPLHVLATSLGTSYFDVAAWLADHDDYSIRCCPGDRSAFEQAASWVRRATTLVIDSSSIATLDLLELDVYLERWPFDLTISTSTMTHLEDYERTLKASRGDGQVMTTGTGIGLRFVEKDDAAFALRLQRVERLIEYLRKHARIQDAGELVAVSKETRESLIKLLGLHGAETLALATRPGYILWSDDLVVGLLAQHFLPGSRRVWTQAVLAEVARLGLLTEDEYATAAAKLVGFRYAATHYNASVVTAACRIADWHPGAWPLKQALDALGEKGDTDAKWEIAVSFFRSLFLSDVLHLRHEEVALALLDRLAESSGGPMKVKELRQKLPMLFGFHLAAEHAAGELVTSWLRVRGEE
;
A
#
# COMPACT_ATOMS: atom_id res chain seq x y z
N LEU A 1 22.81 12.29 -10.46
CA LEU A 1 22.37 11.68 -11.74
C LEU A 1 21.48 10.48 -11.47
N GLU A 2 21.99 9.39 -10.89
CA GLU A 2 21.21 8.17 -10.61
C GLU A 2 19.84 8.41 -9.94
N HIS A 3 19.75 9.39 -9.04
CA HIS A 3 18.49 9.70 -8.35
C HIS A 3 17.48 10.51 -9.17
N TYR A 4 17.91 11.54 -9.90
CA TYR A 4 17.01 12.55 -10.49
C TYR A 4 16.95 12.52 -12.02
N LYS A 5 17.92 11.84 -12.63
CA LYS A 5 18.08 11.69 -14.07
C LYS A 5 18.58 10.28 -14.38
N PRO A 6 17.82 9.23 -13.99
CA PRO A 6 18.24 7.84 -14.16
C PRO A 6 18.55 7.50 -15.63
N HIS A 7 17.89 8.11 -16.61
CA HIS A 7 18.22 7.87 -18.03
C HIS A 7 19.62 8.39 -18.40
N GLU A 8 19.96 9.63 -18.04
CA GLU A 8 21.33 10.17 -18.24
C GLU A 8 22.38 9.37 -17.44
N ALA A 9 21.99 8.85 -16.28
CA ALA A 9 22.88 8.00 -15.47
C ALA A 9 23.17 6.65 -16.17
N VAL A 10 22.18 6.05 -16.85
CA VAL A 10 22.40 4.83 -17.64
C VAL A 10 23.41 5.08 -18.75
N GLU A 11 23.25 6.17 -19.51
CA GLU A 11 24.17 6.52 -20.60
C GLU A 11 25.60 6.67 -20.09
N LEU A 12 25.80 7.40 -18.98
CA LEU A 12 27.12 7.60 -18.39
C LEU A 12 27.71 6.28 -17.88
N VAL A 13 26.92 5.44 -17.21
CA VAL A 13 27.41 4.15 -16.71
C VAL A 13 27.75 3.20 -17.86
N GLN A 14 26.99 3.21 -18.95
CA GLN A 14 27.29 2.43 -20.16
C GLN A 14 28.58 2.90 -20.83
N GLN A 15 28.80 4.20 -20.97
CA GLN A 15 30.05 4.76 -21.49
C GLN A 15 31.27 4.36 -20.63
N GLU A 16 31.13 4.37 -19.31
CA GLU A 16 32.19 3.92 -18.41
C GLU A 16 32.45 2.41 -18.52
N LEU A 17 31.40 1.61 -18.74
CA LEU A 17 31.51 0.16 -18.96
C LEU A 17 32.15 -0.20 -20.31
N GLU A 18 32.08 0.65 -21.33
CA GLU A 18 32.84 0.45 -22.58
C GLU A 18 34.36 0.43 -22.33
N HIS A 19 34.83 1.23 -21.37
CA HIS A 19 36.23 1.30 -20.98
C HIS A 19 36.60 0.27 -19.90
N ARG A 20 35.62 -0.13 -19.09
CA ARG A 20 35.79 -1.03 -17.93
C ARG A 20 34.68 -2.10 -17.89
N PRO A 21 34.65 -3.04 -18.84
CA PRO A 21 33.52 -3.97 -19.03
C PRO A 21 33.28 -4.97 -17.89
N ASP A 22 34.32 -5.19 -17.06
CA ASP A 22 34.30 -6.10 -15.92
C ASP A 22 34.22 -5.37 -14.56
N ASP A 23 33.96 -4.06 -14.57
CA ASP A 23 33.76 -3.31 -13.32
C ASP A 23 32.42 -3.71 -12.67
N SER A 24 32.53 -4.66 -11.74
CA SER A 24 31.38 -5.20 -11.01
C SER A 24 30.52 -4.15 -10.29
N TYR A 25 31.09 -3.02 -9.85
CA TYR A 25 30.32 -1.95 -9.20
C TYR A 25 29.52 -1.15 -10.21
N LEU A 26 30.08 -0.88 -11.39
CA LEU A 26 29.35 -0.24 -12.49
C LEU A 26 28.24 -1.16 -13.02
N LEU A 27 28.50 -2.47 -13.12
CA LEU A 27 27.47 -3.46 -13.49
C LEU A 27 26.33 -3.53 -12.46
N LEU A 28 26.65 -3.50 -11.16
CA LEU A 28 25.63 -3.42 -10.11
C LEU A 28 24.81 -2.14 -10.23
N ARG A 29 25.45 -0.98 -10.43
CA ARG A 29 24.74 0.31 -10.63
C ARG A 29 23.84 0.28 -11.85
N LEU A 30 24.34 -0.22 -12.98
CA LEU A 30 23.54 -0.37 -14.21
C LEU A 30 22.35 -1.29 -13.98
N SER A 31 22.54 -2.39 -13.26
CA SER A 31 21.47 -3.34 -12.96
C SER A 31 20.41 -2.75 -12.04
N LEU A 32 20.80 -1.96 -11.03
CA LEU A 32 19.86 -1.25 -10.16
C LEU A 32 19.10 -0.15 -10.90
N LEU A 33 19.75 0.55 -11.84
CA LEU A 33 19.08 1.48 -12.76
C LEU A 33 18.12 0.72 -13.69
N GLY A 34 18.51 -0.45 -14.18
CA GLY A 34 17.66 -1.36 -14.95
C GLY A 34 16.40 -1.76 -14.20
N LEU A 35 16.52 -2.17 -12.93
CA LEU A 35 15.36 -2.43 -12.06
C LEU A 35 14.48 -1.20 -11.89
N ARG A 36 15.08 -0.04 -11.60
CA ARG A 36 14.33 1.21 -11.40
C ARG A 36 13.56 1.65 -12.65
N LEU A 37 14.15 1.46 -13.82
CA LEU A 37 13.59 1.85 -15.11
C LEU A 37 12.77 0.72 -15.76
N ASN A 38 12.61 -0.42 -15.09
CA ASN A 38 12.00 -1.63 -15.61
C ASN A 38 12.57 -2.07 -16.99
N LYS A 39 13.89 -1.96 -17.14
CA LYS A 39 14.66 -2.35 -18.32
C LYS A 39 15.46 -3.61 -18.04
N SER A 40 14.88 -4.77 -18.32
CA SER A 40 15.48 -6.06 -18.02
C SER A 40 16.78 -6.30 -18.80
N GLU A 41 16.94 -5.67 -19.96
CA GLU A 41 18.14 -5.72 -20.77
C GLU A 41 19.37 -5.06 -20.11
N LEU A 42 19.17 -4.20 -19.12
CA LEU A 42 20.24 -3.55 -18.36
C LEU A 42 20.69 -4.37 -17.14
N ILE A 43 19.96 -5.44 -16.81
CA ILE A 43 20.17 -6.22 -15.59
C ILE A 43 21.22 -7.31 -15.83
N CYS A 44 22.32 -7.26 -15.07
CA CYS A 44 23.30 -8.33 -15.05
C CYS A 44 22.75 -9.55 -14.31
N GLN A 45 22.46 -10.62 -15.05
CA GLN A 45 21.97 -11.88 -14.48
C GLN A 45 23.09 -12.82 -13.99
N ASP A 46 24.34 -12.57 -14.37
CA ASP A 46 25.49 -13.38 -13.96
C ASP A 46 26.07 -12.87 -12.63
N LEU A 47 25.90 -13.68 -11.57
CA LEU A 47 26.41 -13.37 -10.24
C LEU A 47 27.94 -13.22 -10.21
N ASN A 48 28.68 -13.90 -11.09
CA ASN A 48 30.14 -13.82 -11.12
C ASN A 48 30.66 -12.46 -11.60
N ARG A 49 29.81 -11.71 -12.29
CA ARG A 49 30.11 -10.35 -12.76
C ARG A 49 29.66 -9.27 -11.78
N LEU A 50 28.83 -9.64 -10.79
CA LEU A 50 28.47 -8.76 -9.70
C LEU A 50 29.58 -8.75 -8.62
N PRO A 51 29.61 -7.74 -7.74
CA PRO A 51 30.69 -7.65 -6.77
C PRO A 51 30.67 -8.86 -5.82
N SER A 52 31.84 -9.38 -5.49
CA SER A 52 31.98 -10.48 -4.53
C SER A 52 31.65 -10.01 -3.11
N TYR A 53 30.95 -10.86 -2.35
CA TYR A 53 30.68 -10.66 -0.92
C TYR A 53 31.93 -10.41 -0.07
N THR A 54 33.11 -10.85 -0.52
CA THR A 54 34.40 -10.63 0.18
C THR A 54 35.02 -9.25 -0.04
N LYS A 55 34.59 -8.53 -1.07
CA LYS A 55 35.18 -7.25 -1.51
C LYS A 55 34.18 -6.09 -1.48
N ILE A 56 32.97 -6.34 -0.98
CA ILE A 56 31.86 -5.39 -0.99
C ILE A 56 31.49 -4.99 0.44
N GLY A 57 31.14 -3.72 0.63
CA GLY A 57 30.60 -3.26 1.90
C GLY A 57 29.14 -3.71 2.10
N PRO A 58 28.64 -3.75 3.35
CA PRO A 58 27.29 -4.23 3.70
C PRO A 58 26.17 -3.61 2.84
N GLN A 59 26.19 -2.29 2.65
CA GLN A 59 25.15 -1.57 1.90
C GLN A 59 25.04 -2.03 0.45
N ASN A 60 26.17 -2.15 -0.26
CA ASN A 60 26.16 -2.62 -1.64
C ASN A 60 25.89 -4.13 -1.69
N GLY A 61 26.35 -4.91 -0.71
CA GLY A 61 26.05 -6.34 -0.61
C GLY A 61 24.54 -6.58 -0.48
N ALA A 62 23.85 -5.77 0.33
CA ALA A 62 22.39 -5.80 0.44
C ALA A 62 21.70 -5.48 -0.89
N ARG A 63 22.24 -4.53 -1.67
CA ARG A 63 21.73 -4.21 -3.01
C ARG A 63 21.90 -5.36 -4.00
N VAL A 64 22.97 -6.16 -3.89
CA VAL A 64 23.13 -7.39 -4.69
C VAL A 64 22.05 -8.40 -4.33
N VAL A 65 21.79 -8.63 -3.04
CA VAL A 65 20.69 -9.51 -2.59
C VAL A 65 19.35 -9.02 -3.14
N GLN A 66 19.06 -7.72 -3.01
CA GLN A 66 17.84 -7.13 -3.56
C GLN A 66 17.74 -7.35 -5.07
N LEU A 67 18.83 -7.16 -5.82
CA LEU A 67 18.88 -7.41 -7.26
C LEU A 67 18.53 -8.86 -7.61
N LEU A 68 19.09 -9.83 -6.89
CA LEU A 68 18.84 -11.26 -7.12
C LEU A 68 17.38 -11.62 -6.80
N VAL A 69 16.81 -11.08 -5.72
CA VAL A 69 15.39 -11.27 -5.38
C VAL A 69 14.48 -10.73 -6.48
N ASN A 70 14.74 -9.51 -6.94
CA ASN A 70 13.94 -8.90 -8.02
C ASN A 70 14.11 -9.62 -9.37
N SER A 71 15.26 -10.26 -9.59
CA SER A 71 15.54 -11.07 -10.78
C SER A 71 15.03 -12.52 -10.65
N GLN A 72 14.23 -12.83 -9.62
CA GLN A 72 13.70 -14.17 -9.32
C GLN A 72 14.77 -15.24 -9.07
N GLN A 73 16.00 -14.84 -8.76
CA GLN A 73 17.12 -15.74 -8.42
C GLN A 73 17.19 -15.98 -6.91
N LEU A 74 16.09 -16.44 -6.31
CA LEU A 74 15.96 -16.54 -4.84
C LEU A 74 17.00 -17.47 -4.20
N GLU A 75 17.34 -18.59 -4.86
CA GLU A 75 18.33 -19.52 -4.32
C GLU A 75 19.73 -18.87 -4.24
N GLU A 76 20.12 -18.11 -5.27
CA GLU A 76 21.37 -17.38 -5.28
C GLU A 76 21.34 -16.18 -4.31
N ALA A 77 20.18 -15.54 -4.12
CA ALA A 77 20.00 -14.52 -3.10
C ALA A 77 20.26 -15.08 -1.69
N VAL A 78 19.76 -16.29 -1.39
CA VAL A 78 19.99 -16.97 -0.09
C VAL A 78 21.47 -17.31 0.09
N LYS A 79 22.12 -17.90 -0.92
CA LYS A 79 23.54 -18.25 -0.86
C LYS A 79 24.41 -17.00 -0.67
N TYR A 80 24.16 -15.95 -1.46
CA TYR A 80 24.91 -14.70 -1.41
C TYR A 80 24.70 -13.99 -0.07
N SER A 81 23.46 -13.88 0.41
CA SER A 81 23.15 -13.24 1.70
C SER A 81 23.75 -14.01 2.88
N TYR A 82 23.77 -15.35 2.85
CA TYR A 82 24.45 -16.16 3.86
C TYR A 82 25.97 -15.88 3.88
N ARG A 83 26.62 -15.83 2.72
CA ARG A 83 28.05 -15.50 2.62
C ARG A 83 28.34 -14.08 3.11
N LEU A 84 27.49 -13.13 2.76
CA LEU A 84 27.58 -11.75 3.23
C LEU A 84 27.41 -11.67 4.75
N LEU A 85 26.49 -12.45 5.32
CA LEU A 85 26.29 -12.60 6.76
C LEU A 85 27.52 -13.19 7.45
N ARG A 86 28.13 -14.24 6.89
CA ARG A 86 29.39 -14.81 7.41
C ARG A 86 30.53 -13.80 7.41
N HIS A 87 30.57 -12.91 6.41
CA HIS A 87 31.59 -11.86 6.33
C HIS A 87 31.31 -10.66 7.26
N HIS A 88 30.04 -10.40 7.58
CA HIS A 88 29.61 -9.31 8.45
C HIS A 88 28.72 -9.79 9.61
N PRO A 89 29.22 -10.69 10.48
CA PRO A 89 28.40 -11.39 11.48
C PRO A 89 27.87 -10.49 12.60
N ARG A 90 28.35 -9.25 12.73
CA ARG A 90 27.87 -8.29 13.74
C ARG A 90 27.10 -7.11 13.14
N ASN A 91 26.81 -7.14 11.84
CA ASN A 91 26.00 -6.11 11.22
C ASN A 91 24.51 -6.46 11.35
N PRO A 92 23.69 -5.65 12.04
CA PRO A 92 22.27 -5.94 12.24
C PRO A 92 21.52 -5.95 10.90
N GLU A 93 21.79 -5.01 10.00
CA GLU A 93 21.06 -4.89 8.73
C GLU A 93 21.23 -6.13 7.83
N ILE A 94 22.44 -6.70 7.77
CA ILE A 94 22.71 -7.93 7.00
C ILE A 94 22.04 -9.15 7.63
N ARG A 95 22.01 -9.24 8.97
CA ARG A 95 21.30 -10.31 9.67
C ARG A 95 19.80 -10.25 9.46
N GLU A 96 19.22 -9.05 9.57
CA GLU A 96 17.81 -8.83 9.30
C GLU A 96 17.48 -9.18 7.85
N LEU A 97 18.26 -8.69 6.89
CA LEU A 97 18.10 -9.00 5.48
C LEU A 97 18.12 -10.52 5.23
N PHE A 98 19.10 -11.22 5.79
CA PHE A 98 19.20 -12.68 5.66
C PHE A 98 17.99 -13.39 6.27
N ALA A 99 17.57 -13.00 7.47
CA ALA A 99 16.43 -13.62 8.13
C ALA A 99 15.09 -13.31 7.43
N MET A 100 14.88 -12.08 6.99
CA MET A 100 13.66 -11.67 6.27
C MET A 100 13.51 -12.37 4.92
N LEU A 101 14.62 -12.63 4.22
CA LEU A 101 14.60 -13.41 2.97
C LEU A 101 14.00 -14.82 3.15
N MET A 102 14.02 -15.33 4.38
CA MET A 102 13.72 -16.70 4.75
C MET A 102 12.36 -16.86 5.42
N LEU A 103 11.71 -15.76 5.80
CA LEU A 103 10.39 -15.73 6.41
C LEU A 103 9.34 -15.54 5.30
N GLY A 104 8.72 -16.63 4.83
CA GLY A 104 7.72 -16.60 3.78
C GLY A 104 6.94 -17.93 3.63
N ASN A 105 5.94 -17.95 2.75
CA ASN A 105 5.10 -19.13 2.47
C ASN A 105 5.91 -20.29 1.86
N ASP A 106 5.70 -21.51 2.38
CA ASP A 106 6.45 -22.74 2.08
C ASP A 106 6.50 -23.09 0.59
N GLU A 107 5.46 -22.77 -0.18
CA GLU A 107 5.38 -23.16 -1.60
C GLU A 107 6.47 -22.52 -2.45
N ALA A 108 6.78 -21.23 -2.19
CA ALA A 108 7.75 -20.43 -2.94
C ALA A 108 9.18 -20.48 -2.37
N MET A 109 9.42 -21.23 -1.29
CA MET A 109 10.75 -21.33 -0.71
C MET A 109 11.76 -22.00 -1.68
N PRO A 110 12.98 -21.44 -1.81
CA PRO A 110 14.08 -22.13 -2.49
C PRO A 110 14.27 -23.55 -1.97
N LYS A 111 14.62 -24.48 -2.86
CA LYS A 111 14.83 -25.89 -2.51
C LYS A 111 15.84 -26.09 -1.38
N VAL A 112 16.86 -25.23 -1.34
CA VAL A 112 17.90 -25.22 -0.30
C VAL A 112 17.36 -25.02 1.13
N LEU A 113 16.11 -24.56 1.25
CA LEU A 113 15.43 -24.31 2.52
C LEU A 113 14.31 -25.32 2.84
N LYS A 114 13.96 -26.19 1.89
CA LYS A 114 12.83 -27.12 2.04
C LYS A 114 13.27 -28.39 2.77
N GLY A 115 12.55 -28.72 3.83
CA GLY A 115 12.70 -29.97 4.59
C GLY A 115 13.85 -29.97 5.60
N GLU A 116 13.72 -30.79 6.64
CA GLU A 116 14.81 -31.05 7.59
C GLU A 116 15.78 -32.10 7.00
N PRO A 117 17.11 -31.93 7.15
CA PRO A 117 18.06 -32.94 6.69
C PRO A 117 17.84 -34.29 7.39
N ALA A 118 17.78 -35.38 6.61
CA ALA A 118 17.60 -36.73 7.15
C ALA A 118 18.83 -37.24 7.93
N SER A 119 20.02 -36.74 7.59
CA SER A 119 21.29 -37.15 8.20
C SER A 119 22.29 -35.99 8.23
N ALA A 120 23.21 -36.04 9.18
CA ALA A 120 24.33 -35.12 9.27
C ALA A 120 25.23 -35.19 8.02
N GLY A 121 25.70 -34.04 7.55
CA GLY A 121 26.54 -33.93 6.36
C GLY A 121 26.96 -32.49 6.07
N PRO A 122 27.61 -32.24 4.92
CA PRO A 122 27.93 -30.89 4.47
C PRO A 122 26.71 -29.97 4.47
N SER A 123 26.88 -28.71 4.84
CA SER A 123 25.82 -27.70 4.94
C SER A 123 24.72 -27.97 6.01
N VAL A 124 24.96 -28.89 6.96
CA VAL A 124 24.02 -29.24 8.03
C VAL A 124 24.49 -28.69 9.39
N ALA A 125 23.55 -28.08 10.11
CA ALA A 125 23.67 -27.75 11.52
C ALA A 125 23.18 -28.93 12.37
N ILE A 126 23.98 -29.33 13.36
CA ILE A 126 23.77 -30.50 14.20
C ILE A 126 23.62 -30.04 15.64
N ASN A 127 22.47 -30.32 16.23
CA ASN A 127 22.26 -30.19 17.66
C ASN A 127 22.57 -31.53 18.34
N TYR A 128 23.47 -31.53 19.31
CA TYR A 128 23.81 -32.74 20.05
C TYR A 128 23.93 -32.47 21.55
N LEU A 129 23.68 -33.52 22.34
CA LEU A 129 23.86 -33.52 23.79
C LEU A 129 24.97 -34.49 24.16
N GLU A 130 25.96 -34.01 24.91
CA GLU A 130 27.03 -34.86 25.44
C GLU A 130 26.59 -35.60 26.70
N ASP A 131 27.04 -36.85 26.85
CA ASP A 131 26.77 -37.64 28.04
C ASP A 131 27.34 -36.92 29.29
N GLY A 132 26.46 -36.61 30.24
CA GLY A 132 26.82 -35.91 31.48
C GLY A 132 26.77 -34.38 31.42
N GLU A 133 26.52 -33.78 30.25
CA GLU A 133 26.21 -32.35 30.14
C GLU A 133 24.69 -32.11 30.11
N GLY A 134 24.25 -31.00 30.72
CA GLY A 134 22.83 -30.62 30.79
C GLY A 134 22.36 -29.72 29.64
N THR A 135 23.26 -29.22 28.80
CA THR A 135 22.96 -28.23 27.76
C THR A 135 23.36 -28.73 26.38
N PRO A 136 22.43 -28.79 25.41
CA PRO A 136 22.75 -29.14 24.03
C PRO A 136 23.69 -28.13 23.38
N LYS A 137 24.51 -28.60 22.44
CA LYS A 137 25.45 -27.80 21.64
C LYS A 137 25.09 -27.88 20.18
N TRP A 138 25.34 -26.78 19.47
CA TRP A 138 25.22 -26.71 18.02
C TRP A 138 26.60 -26.64 17.37
N ILE A 139 26.74 -27.37 16.27
CA ILE A 139 27.85 -27.21 15.31
C ILE A 139 27.27 -27.13 13.89
N VAL A 140 27.94 -26.43 13.00
CA VAL A 140 27.60 -26.35 11.58
C VAL A 140 28.74 -26.93 10.76
N ILE A 141 28.45 -27.95 9.94
CA ILE A 141 29.43 -28.49 8.99
C ILE A 141 29.45 -27.57 7.78
N GLU A 142 30.46 -26.71 7.71
CA GLU A 142 30.61 -25.73 6.64
C GLU A 142 31.48 -26.30 5.52
N ASP A 143 30.94 -26.23 4.30
CA ASP A 143 31.50 -26.82 3.09
C ASP A 143 32.19 -25.81 2.17
N GLU A 144 32.09 -24.51 2.45
CA GLU A 144 32.84 -23.48 1.75
C GLU A 144 34.26 -23.30 2.32
N SER A 145 35.25 -23.21 1.42
CA SER A 145 36.68 -23.21 1.72
C SER A 145 37.26 -21.87 2.19
N ILE A 146 36.45 -20.83 2.38
CA ILE A 146 36.89 -19.43 2.49
C ILE A 146 37.09 -19.00 3.97
N GLY A 147 37.22 -19.97 4.88
CA GLY A 147 37.38 -19.74 6.33
C GLY A 147 36.06 -19.82 7.09
N LEU A 148 36.12 -19.88 8.43
CA LEU A 148 34.95 -19.97 9.31
C LEU A 148 34.43 -18.56 9.63
N GLY A 149 33.12 -18.36 9.50
CA GLY A 149 32.47 -17.07 9.75
C GLY A 149 31.89 -16.93 11.15
N PHE A 150 31.65 -18.06 11.84
CA PHE A 150 31.08 -18.13 13.17
C PHE A 150 31.79 -19.19 14.02
N ASP A 151 31.75 -19.02 15.34
CA ASP A 151 32.46 -19.88 16.29
C ASP A 151 31.94 -21.32 16.35
N ASP A 152 30.71 -21.54 15.89
CA ASP A 152 30.03 -22.85 15.82
C ASP A 152 30.22 -23.56 14.48
N GLU A 153 30.98 -22.99 13.53
CA GLU A 153 31.29 -23.62 12.25
C GLU A 153 32.52 -24.52 12.37
N ILE A 154 32.46 -25.70 11.73
CA ILE A 154 33.61 -26.60 11.54
C ILE A 154 33.76 -26.96 10.07
N PRO A 155 34.99 -27.07 9.54
CA PRO A 155 35.21 -27.46 8.15
C PRO A 155 34.89 -28.95 7.95
N THR A 156 34.60 -29.34 6.71
CA THR A 156 34.30 -30.75 6.33
C THR A 156 35.42 -31.74 6.66
N ASN A 157 36.66 -31.28 6.80
CA ASN A 157 37.82 -32.10 7.18
C ASN A 157 38.05 -32.17 8.70
N HIS A 158 37.21 -31.55 9.52
CA HIS A 158 37.36 -31.56 10.96
C HIS A 158 37.18 -33.01 11.50
N PRO A 159 38.02 -33.49 12.45
CA PRO A 159 37.96 -34.88 12.94
C PRO A 159 36.60 -35.33 13.46
N LEU A 160 35.80 -34.40 13.99
CA LEU A 160 34.43 -34.66 14.45
C LEU A 160 33.47 -35.00 13.30
N VAL A 161 33.67 -34.42 12.11
CA VAL A 161 32.80 -34.64 10.94
C VAL A 161 32.83 -36.11 10.53
N ALA A 162 34.02 -36.72 10.50
CA ALA A 162 34.17 -38.14 10.17
C ALA A 162 33.40 -39.08 11.12
N LYS A 163 33.11 -38.63 12.34
CA LYS A 163 32.41 -39.42 13.36
C LYS A 163 30.89 -39.23 13.34
N VAL A 164 30.42 -38.11 12.77
CA VAL A 164 28.99 -37.74 12.77
C VAL A 164 28.34 -37.82 11.39
N ILE A 165 29.11 -37.78 10.30
CA ILE A 165 28.57 -37.81 8.94
C ILE A 165 27.71 -39.04 8.69
N GLY A 166 26.56 -38.84 8.02
CA GLY A 166 25.57 -39.88 7.74
C GLY A 166 24.66 -40.25 8.91
N LYS A 167 24.89 -39.74 10.12
CA LYS A 167 24.08 -40.07 11.29
C LYS A 167 22.76 -39.32 11.33
N ALA A 168 21.71 -39.99 11.80
CA ALA A 168 20.36 -39.43 11.91
C ALA A 168 20.03 -38.94 13.33
N VAL A 169 18.91 -38.23 13.46
CA VAL A 169 18.36 -37.81 14.77
C VAL A 169 18.15 -39.04 15.66
N GLY A 170 18.60 -38.94 16.92
CA GLY A 170 18.52 -40.01 17.90
C GLY A 170 19.76 -40.91 17.97
N GLU A 171 20.63 -40.89 16.95
CA GLU A 171 21.87 -41.67 16.95
C GLU A 171 22.97 -41.04 17.80
N THR A 172 23.92 -41.88 18.23
CA THR A 172 25.07 -41.44 19.03
C THR A 172 26.38 -41.50 18.25
N PHE A 173 27.32 -40.64 18.64
CA PHE A 173 28.68 -40.59 18.10
C PHE A 173 29.70 -40.32 19.20
N LEU A 174 30.95 -40.69 18.97
CA LEU A 174 32.06 -40.42 19.87
C LEU A 174 32.68 -39.06 19.54
N ILE A 175 32.82 -38.18 20.52
CA ILE A 175 33.53 -36.90 20.37
C ILE A 175 35.04 -37.15 20.49
N SER A 176 35.47 -37.78 21.58
CA SER A 176 36.88 -38.05 21.88
C SER A 176 37.07 -39.44 22.49
N GLU A 177 38.15 -40.10 22.09
CA GLU A 177 38.59 -41.40 22.60
C GLU A 177 39.69 -41.28 23.66
N MET A 178 40.17 -40.06 23.96
CA MET A 178 41.36 -39.85 24.81
C MET A 178 41.13 -40.02 26.32
N SER A 179 39.88 -40.13 26.77
CA SER A 179 39.55 -40.48 28.16
C SER A 179 39.10 -41.94 28.22
N GLY A 180 39.56 -42.71 29.22
CA GLY A 180 39.26 -44.15 29.38
C GLY A 180 37.76 -44.52 29.41
N GLN A 181 36.88 -43.52 29.48
CA GLN A 181 35.48 -43.58 29.05
C GLN A 181 35.33 -42.54 27.94
N GLY A 182 35.22 -42.97 26.68
CA GLY A 182 35.10 -42.05 25.54
C GLY A 182 33.91 -41.11 25.69
N ARG A 183 34.08 -39.83 25.36
CA ARG A 183 32.98 -38.84 25.40
C ARG A 183 32.01 -39.14 24.27
N LYS A 184 30.78 -39.54 24.60
CA LYS A 184 29.71 -39.78 23.62
C LYS A 184 28.73 -38.62 23.60
N ALA A 185 28.06 -38.45 22.46
CA ALA A 185 26.99 -37.51 22.28
C ALA A 185 25.86 -38.10 21.46
N LYS A 186 24.63 -37.62 21.70
CA LYS A 186 23.42 -37.98 20.96
C LYS A 186 22.95 -36.82 20.10
N ILE A 187 22.62 -37.09 18.84
CA ILE A 187 22.00 -36.09 17.95
C ILE A 187 20.55 -35.87 18.37
N LEU A 188 20.20 -34.62 18.66
CA LEU A 188 18.85 -34.22 19.06
C LEU A 188 18.01 -33.69 17.89
N SER A 189 18.63 -32.92 17.00
CA SER A 189 17.96 -32.38 15.81
C SER A 189 18.96 -31.98 14.73
N LEU A 190 18.47 -31.88 13.50
CA LEU A 190 19.23 -31.46 12.32
C LEU A 190 18.50 -30.31 11.64
N ALA A 191 19.26 -29.36 11.10
CA ALA A 191 18.71 -28.27 10.29
C ALA A 191 19.69 -27.92 9.17
N THR A 192 19.22 -27.32 8.09
CA THR A 192 20.16 -26.71 7.13
C THR A 192 20.90 -25.55 7.82
N LYS A 193 22.13 -25.27 7.39
CA LYS A 193 22.89 -24.12 7.93
C LYS A 193 22.11 -22.81 7.86
N TYR A 194 21.30 -22.65 6.81
CA TYR A 194 20.46 -21.45 6.63
C TYR A 194 19.34 -21.36 7.67
N VAL A 195 18.54 -22.42 7.84
CA VAL A 195 17.43 -22.44 8.82
C VAL A 195 17.95 -22.25 10.24
N TYR A 196 19.05 -22.92 10.57
CA TYR A 196 19.70 -22.75 11.87
C TYR A 196 20.09 -21.29 12.14
N ARG A 197 20.70 -20.61 11.15
CA ARG A 197 21.14 -19.21 11.29
C ARG A 197 19.99 -18.22 11.42
N VAL A 198 18.86 -18.48 10.78
CA VAL A 198 17.63 -17.69 10.98
C VAL A 198 17.13 -17.85 12.41
N ARG A 199 16.96 -19.09 12.88
CA ARG A 199 16.52 -19.39 14.25
C ARG A 199 17.45 -18.73 15.28
N GLN A 200 18.75 -18.89 15.12
CA GLN A 200 19.76 -18.26 15.99
C GLN A 200 19.65 -16.73 15.96
N THR A 201 19.44 -16.13 14.79
CA THR A 201 19.30 -14.67 14.64
C THR A 201 18.06 -14.18 15.38
N MET A 202 16.91 -14.83 15.21
CA MET A 202 15.66 -14.47 15.89
C MET A 202 15.77 -14.65 17.41
N ASP A 203 16.34 -15.78 17.86
CA ASP A 203 16.46 -16.12 19.29
C ASP A 203 17.39 -15.17 20.06
N SER A 204 18.38 -14.60 19.38
CA SER A 204 19.39 -13.75 20.01
C SER A 204 19.28 -12.27 19.64
N TRP A 205 18.32 -11.88 18.80
CA TRP A 205 18.21 -10.52 18.24
C TRP A 205 18.20 -9.44 19.32
N GLN A 206 17.26 -9.53 20.27
CA GLN A 206 17.07 -8.52 21.32
C GLN A 206 18.27 -8.42 22.28
N ILE A 207 19.07 -9.49 22.38
CA ILE A 207 20.28 -9.52 23.21
C ILE A 207 21.47 -8.94 22.44
N GLN A 208 21.66 -9.34 21.18
CA GLN A 208 22.82 -8.95 20.36
C GLN A 208 22.70 -7.52 19.82
N PHE A 209 21.48 -7.05 19.55
CA PHE A 209 21.21 -5.75 18.92
C PHE A 209 20.21 -4.93 19.74
N ALA A 210 20.50 -4.77 21.03
CA ALA A 210 19.68 -3.94 21.92
C ALA A 210 19.52 -2.52 21.35
N GLY A 211 18.27 -2.09 21.16
CA GLY A 211 17.94 -0.78 20.60
C GLY A 211 17.77 -0.73 19.07
N HIS A 212 18.07 -1.82 18.34
CA HIS A 212 17.67 -1.93 16.94
C HIS A 212 16.25 -2.50 16.82
N PRO A 213 15.37 -1.88 16.02
CA PRO A 213 14.11 -2.51 15.64
C PRO A 213 14.40 -3.81 14.87
N GLY A 214 13.50 -4.79 14.95
CA GLY A 214 13.66 -6.06 14.25
C GLY A 214 12.90 -7.19 14.94
N PHE A 215 13.53 -8.36 15.04
CA PHE A 215 12.88 -9.54 15.62
C PHE A 215 12.67 -9.41 17.12
N GLU A 216 11.48 -9.82 17.55
CA GLU A 216 11.12 -9.85 18.95
C GLU A 216 10.60 -11.23 19.32
N LYS A 217 11.16 -11.79 20.39
CA LYS A 217 10.73 -13.08 20.92
C LYS A 217 9.62 -12.84 21.94
N VAL A 218 8.42 -13.30 21.62
CA VAL A 218 7.30 -13.28 22.56
C VAL A 218 7.31 -14.59 23.35
N HIS A 219 7.56 -14.51 24.65
CA HIS A 219 7.42 -15.66 25.53
C HIS A 219 5.96 -15.82 25.93
N LEU A 220 5.37 -16.96 25.54
CA LEU A 220 4.02 -17.36 25.96
C LEU A 220 4.16 -18.31 27.15
N ALA A 221 3.72 -17.88 28.33
CA ALA A 221 3.72 -18.75 29.51
C ALA A 221 2.77 -19.94 29.28
N GLY A 222 3.12 -21.13 29.77
CA GLY A 222 2.30 -22.35 29.62
C GLY A 222 2.48 -23.12 28.31
N MET A 223 3.22 -22.59 27.32
CA MET A 223 3.59 -23.35 26.11
C MET A 223 4.45 -24.58 26.48
N GLY A 224 3.93 -25.77 26.19
CA GLY A 224 4.63 -27.06 26.42
C GLY A 224 4.28 -27.77 27.73
N ASN A 225 3.32 -27.26 28.50
CA ASN A 225 2.77 -27.94 29.67
C ASN A 225 1.36 -28.47 29.34
N GLU A 226 1.16 -29.78 29.36
CA GLU A 226 -0.12 -30.42 28.95
C GLU A 226 -1.32 -29.93 29.78
N ASP A 227 -1.08 -29.43 30.99
CA ASP A 227 -2.12 -29.00 31.95
C ASP A 227 -2.43 -27.48 31.92
N SER A 228 -1.79 -26.67 31.06
CA SER A 228 -2.03 -25.22 31.03
C SER A 228 -2.15 -24.65 29.62
N LEU A 229 -3.21 -23.87 29.39
CA LEU A 229 -3.37 -23.11 28.15
C LEU A 229 -2.28 -22.04 28.01
N PRO A 230 -1.71 -21.83 26.81
CA PRO A 230 -0.77 -20.74 26.58
C PRO A 230 -1.37 -19.37 26.90
N ASP A 231 -0.61 -18.54 27.61
CA ASP A 231 -0.99 -17.14 27.88
C ASP A 231 -0.67 -16.24 26.68
N PHE A 232 -1.71 -15.89 25.93
CA PHE A 232 -1.62 -14.98 24.77
C PHE A 232 -1.71 -13.49 25.13
N THR A 233 -1.82 -13.14 26.42
CA THR A 233 -1.94 -11.75 26.88
C THR A 233 -0.90 -10.80 26.28
N PRO A 234 0.39 -11.16 26.14
CA PRO A 234 1.39 -10.28 25.52
C PRO A 234 1.10 -9.96 24.05
N ILE A 235 0.57 -10.91 23.28
CA ILE A 235 0.20 -10.71 21.87
C ILE A 235 -1.03 -9.83 21.77
N ILE A 236 -2.01 -10.08 22.65
CA ILE A 236 -3.24 -9.29 22.75
C ILE A 236 -2.89 -7.82 23.07
N GLN A 237 -2.05 -7.57 24.07
CA GLN A 237 -1.65 -6.22 24.47
C GLN A 237 -0.97 -5.46 23.32
N ARG A 238 -0.06 -6.11 22.59
CA ARG A 238 0.59 -5.49 21.42
C ARG A 238 -0.39 -5.13 20.31
N THR A 239 -1.39 -5.98 20.10
CA THR A 239 -2.42 -5.71 19.09
C THR A 239 -3.24 -4.48 19.51
N TYR A 240 -3.53 -4.31 20.81
CA TYR A 240 -4.14 -3.08 21.33
C TYR A 240 -3.23 -1.86 21.21
N ASP A 241 -1.96 -1.97 21.59
CA ASP A 241 -1.02 -0.84 21.50
C ASP A 241 -0.85 -0.39 20.04
N ARG A 242 -0.76 -1.35 19.10
CA ARG A 242 -0.76 -1.08 17.67
C ARG A 242 -2.05 -0.42 17.22
N LYS A 243 -3.22 -0.94 17.63
CA LYS A 243 -4.52 -0.33 17.30
C LYS A 243 -4.59 1.10 17.81
N ARG A 244 -4.22 1.36 19.07
CA ARG A 244 -4.21 2.70 19.66
C ARG A 244 -3.30 3.63 18.88
N HIS A 245 -2.10 3.18 18.51
CA HIS A 245 -1.19 3.99 17.71
C HIS A 245 -1.77 4.34 16.33
N VAL A 246 -2.41 3.38 15.66
CA VAL A 246 -3.12 3.63 14.39
C VAL A 246 -4.26 4.62 14.58
N ASP A 247 -5.07 4.46 15.62
CA ASP A 247 -6.18 5.37 15.94
C ASP A 247 -5.67 6.81 16.21
N GLU A 248 -4.53 6.95 16.90
CA GLU A 248 -3.86 8.24 17.13
C GLU A 248 -3.39 8.90 15.82
N LEU A 249 -2.75 8.15 14.92
CA LEU A 249 -2.31 8.64 13.60
C LEU A 249 -3.49 9.06 12.71
N LEU A 250 -4.59 8.32 12.75
CA LEU A 250 -5.81 8.62 12.02
C LEU A 250 -6.53 9.86 12.58
N ALA A 251 -6.58 10.00 13.90
CA ALA A 251 -7.08 11.21 14.55
C ALA A 251 -6.23 12.44 14.19
N ASP A 252 -4.91 12.28 14.14
CA ASP A 252 -4.00 13.30 13.66
C ASP A 252 -4.26 13.67 12.19
N TYR A 253 -4.47 12.69 11.31
CA TYR A 253 -4.88 12.96 9.94
C TYR A 253 -6.20 13.71 9.89
N LYS A 254 -7.20 13.35 10.69
CA LYS A 254 -8.50 14.04 10.70
C LYS A 254 -8.35 15.51 11.11
N ASN A 255 -7.52 15.80 12.11
CA ASN A 255 -7.42 17.12 12.73
C ASN A 255 -6.31 18.02 12.14
N LYS A 256 -5.25 17.45 11.56
CA LYS A 256 -4.11 18.18 11.00
C LYS A 256 -4.16 18.13 9.47
N ARG A 257 -3.80 19.24 8.81
CA ARG A 257 -3.64 19.29 7.35
C ARG A 257 -2.31 18.67 6.96
N GLN A 258 -2.28 17.34 6.82
CA GLN A 258 -1.12 16.60 6.33
C GLN A 258 -1.43 15.89 5.01
N PRO A 259 -0.43 15.76 4.10
CA PRO A 259 -0.56 14.95 2.89
C PRO A 259 -0.80 13.49 3.25
N LEU A 260 -1.52 12.77 2.39
CA LEU A 260 -1.82 11.36 2.61
C LEU A 260 -0.54 10.49 2.60
N HIS A 261 0.50 10.93 1.88
CA HIS A 261 1.83 10.32 1.93
C HIS A 261 2.42 10.24 3.34
N VAL A 262 2.23 11.29 4.15
CA VAL A 262 2.74 11.31 5.54
C VAL A 262 2.01 10.26 6.38
N LEU A 263 0.69 10.14 6.22
CA LEU A 263 -0.10 9.11 6.90
C LEU A 263 0.35 7.71 6.48
N ALA A 264 0.48 7.46 5.18
CA ALA A 264 0.93 6.17 4.64
C ALA A 264 2.31 5.77 5.17
N THR A 265 3.26 6.71 5.16
CA THR A 265 4.62 6.48 5.68
C THR A 265 4.60 6.19 7.18
N SER A 266 3.78 6.92 7.95
CA SER A 266 3.66 6.73 9.40
C SER A 266 3.03 5.39 9.76
N LEU A 267 2.11 4.90 8.92
CA LEU A 267 1.48 3.57 9.06
C LEU A 267 2.35 2.43 8.52
N GLY A 268 3.47 2.73 7.83
CA GLY A 268 4.32 1.73 7.19
C GLY A 268 3.62 0.99 6.05
N THR A 269 2.72 1.66 5.33
CA THR A 269 1.94 1.05 4.23
C THR A 269 1.99 1.92 2.96
N SER A 270 1.44 1.42 1.86
CA SER A 270 1.43 2.16 0.59
C SER A 270 0.40 3.30 0.62
N TYR A 271 0.66 4.34 -0.19
CA TYR A 271 -0.31 5.41 -0.42
C TYR A 271 -1.67 4.85 -0.89
N PHE A 272 -1.64 3.89 -1.83
CA PHE A 272 -2.81 3.28 -2.44
C PHE A 272 -3.66 2.50 -1.44
N ASP A 273 -3.03 1.80 -0.48
CA ASP A 273 -3.74 1.11 0.59
C ASP A 273 -4.43 2.08 1.54
N VAL A 274 -3.77 3.19 1.92
CA VAL A 274 -4.41 4.20 2.77
C VAL A 274 -5.57 4.86 2.04
N ALA A 275 -5.41 5.22 0.76
CA ALA A 275 -6.49 5.81 -0.03
C ALA A 275 -7.70 4.88 -0.11
N ALA A 276 -7.47 3.60 -0.43
CA ALA A 276 -8.54 2.60 -0.46
C ALA A 276 -9.18 2.38 0.92
N TRP A 277 -8.38 2.35 1.99
CA TRP A 277 -8.89 2.22 3.35
C TRP A 277 -9.76 3.41 3.76
N LEU A 278 -9.32 4.65 3.48
CA LEU A 278 -10.12 5.85 3.78
C LEU A 278 -11.41 5.87 2.97
N ALA A 279 -11.39 5.42 1.72
CA ALA A 279 -12.57 5.34 0.87
C ALA A 279 -13.61 4.32 1.39
N ASP A 280 -13.18 3.32 2.14
CA ASP A 280 -14.02 2.26 2.73
C ASP A 280 -14.52 2.59 4.15
N HIS A 281 -13.97 3.62 4.82
CA HIS A 281 -14.28 3.95 6.22
C HIS A 281 -15.06 5.26 6.36
N ASP A 282 -16.30 5.15 6.85
CA ASP A 282 -17.26 6.27 6.96
C ASP A 282 -16.80 7.44 7.85
N ASP A 283 -15.89 7.21 8.81
CA ASP A 283 -15.46 8.22 9.78
C ASP A 283 -14.42 9.21 9.25
N TYR A 284 -13.90 8.96 8.05
CA TYR A 284 -12.82 9.71 7.43
C TYR A 284 -13.21 10.25 6.06
N SER A 285 -12.52 11.31 5.66
CA SER A 285 -12.66 11.92 4.33
C SER A 285 -11.30 12.07 3.67
N ILE A 286 -11.30 11.97 2.35
CA ILE A 286 -10.12 12.27 1.53
C ILE A 286 -10.19 13.76 1.20
N ARG A 287 -9.26 14.55 1.76
CA ARG A 287 -9.22 16.00 1.52
C ARG A 287 -8.75 16.27 0.10
N CYS A 288 -9.71 16.47 -0.80
CA CYS A 288 -9.41 16.68 -2.22
C CYS A 288 -9.41 18.15 -2.61
N CYS A 289 -10.48 18.90 -2.37
CA CYS A 289 -10.57 20.28 -2.85
C CYS A 289 -10.80 21.30 -1.72
N PRO A 290 -10.55 22.60 -1.97
CA PRO A 290 -10.75 23.67 -0.98
C PRO A 290 -12.22 23.85 -0.57
N GLY A 291 -13.14 23.42 -1.43
CA GLY A 291 -14.57 23.33 -1.17
C GLY A 291 -15.42 24.53 -1.55
N ASP A 292 -14.83 25.55 -2.17
CA ASP A 292 -15.59 26.65 -2.78
C ASP A 292 -15.83 26.43 -4.28
N ARG A 293 -16.99 26.88 -4.76
CA ARG A 293 -17.39 26.76 -6.18
C ARG A 293 -16.42 27.47 -7.13
N SER A 294 -15.84 28.59 -6.68
CA SER A 294 -14.91 29.38 -7.50
C SER A 294 -13.61 28.61 -7.79
N ALA A 295 -13.13 27.79 -6.84
CA ALA A 295 -11.99 26.92 -7.01
C ALA A 295 -12.26 25.83 -8.05
N PHE A 296 -13.47 25.26 -8.08
CA PHE A 296 -13.85 24.28 -9.10
C PHE A 296 -13.91 24.90 -10.49
N GLU A 297 -14.55 26.07 -10.62
CA GLU A 297 -14.63 26.80 -11.89
C GLU A 297 -13.24 27.20 -12.40
N GLN A 298 -12.35 27.62 -11.49
CA GLN A 298 -10.96 27.92 -11.79
C GLN A 298 -10.19 26.67 -12.24
N ALA A 299 -10.32 25.55 -11.53
CA ALA A 299 -9.68 24.28 -11.90
C ALA A 299 -10.16 23.81 -13.28
N ALA A 300 -11.47 23.83 -13.55
CA ALA A 300 -12.02 23.51 -14.87
C ALA A 300 -11.46 24.45 -15.97
N SER A 301 -11.28 25.74 -15.67
CA SER A 301 -10.65 26.69 -16.60
C SER A 301 -9.18 26.38 -16.88
N TRP A 302 -8.47 25.79 -15.92
CA TRP A 302 -7.09 25.34 -16.08
C TRP A 302 -7.02 24.08 -16.92
N VAL A 303 -7.87 23.08 -16.66
CA VAL A 303 -7.95 21.86 -17.50
C VAL A 303 -8.16 22.23 -18.97
N ARG A 304 -9.05 23.20 -19.26
CA ARG A 304 -9.27 23.71 -20.64
C ARG A 304 -8.04 24.25 -21.36
N ARG A 305 -7.06 24.74 -20.60
CA ARG A 305 -5.83 25.35 -21.13
C ARG A 305 -4.62 24.44 -20.97
N ALA A 306 -4.80 23.25 -20.39
CA ALA A 306 -3.73 22.29 -20.18
C ALA A 306 -3.33 21.70 -21.53
N THR A 307 -2.04 21.70 -21.83
CA THR A 307 -1.50 20.84 -22.89
C THR A 307 -1.17 19.46 -22.32
N THR A 308 -0.84 19.39 -21.04
CA THR A 308 -0.40 18.16 -20.38
C THR A 308 -0.85 18.13 -18.93
N LEU A 309 -1.39 16.98 -18.50
CA LEU A 309 -1.69 16.70 -17.11
C LEU A 309 -0.56 15.85 -16.52
N VAL A 310 0.04 16.31 -15.42
CA VAL A 310 1.05 15.57 -14.67
C VAL A 310 0.36 14.83 -13.54
N ILE A 311 0.33 13.51 -13.63
CA ILE A 311 -0.39 12.62 -12.72
C ILE A 311 0.49 12.29 -11.52
N ASP A 312 -0.09 12.35 -10.31
CA ASP A 312 0.53 11.93 -9.06
C ASP A 312 -0.10 10.66 -8.46
N SER A 313 0.44 10.15 -7.35
CA SER A 313 -0.09 8.95 -6.68
C SER A 313 -1.57 9.09 -6.25
N SER A 314 -2.02 10.30 -5.91
CA SER A 314 -3.39 10.55 -5.44
C SER A 314 -4.42 10.44 -6.55
N SER A 315 -4.10 10.96 -7.72
CA SER A 315 -4.94 10.83 -8.92
C SER A 315 -4.93 9.40 -9.45
N ILE A 316 -3.79 8.70 -9.42
CA ILE A 316 -3.72 7.26 -9.74
C ILE A 316 -4.62 6.43 -8.80
N ALA A 317 -4.55 6.67 -7.48
CA ALA A 317 -5.39 5.97 -6.51
C ALA A 317 -6.89 6.25 -6.76
N THR A 318 -7.22 7.49 -7.12
CA THR A 318 -8.61 7.88 -7.45
C THR A 318 -9.08 7.22 -8.74
N LEU A 319 -8.22 7.09 -9.76
CA LEU A 319 -8.54 6.38 -11.01
C LEU A 319 -8.80 4.90 -10.78
N ASP A 320 -8.00 4.24 -9.92
CA ASP A 320 -8.22 2.84 -9.51
C ASP A 320 -9.56 2.68 -8.77
N LEU A 321 -9.84 3.53 -7.78
CA LEU A 321 -11.10 3.50 -7.01
C LEU A 321 -12.35 3.71 -7.87
N LEU A 322 -12.25 4.58 -8.88
CA LEU A 322 -13.37 4.89 -9.77
C LEU A 322 -13.52 3.88 -10.91
N GLU A 323 -12.51 3.04 -11.16
CA GLU A 323 -12.40 2.11 -12.29
C GLU A 323 -12.51 2.85 -13.64
N LEU A 324 -11.73 3.94 -13.76
CA LEU A 324 -11.77 4.81 -14.94
C LEU A 324 -10.77 4.45 -16.03
N ASP A 325 -9.99 3.39 -15.85
CA ASP A 325 -8.97 2.90 -16.80
C ASP A 325 -9.54 2.74 -18.22
N VAL A 326 -10.79 2.29 -18.34
CA VAL A 326 -11.48 2.08 -19.62
C VAL A 326 -11.79 3.38 -20.39
N TYR A 327 -11.80 4.54 -19.72
CA TYR A 327 -12.15 5.81 -20.35
C TYR A 327 -10.94 6.64 -20.74
N LEU A 328 -9.78 6.37 -20.14
CA LEU A 328 -8.61 7.22 -20.28
C LEU A 328 -8.12 7.31 -21.75
N GLU A 329 -8.29 6.27 -22.58
CA GLU A 329 -7.89 6.30 -24.01
C GLU A 329 -8.59 7.41 -24.80
N ARG A 330 -9.77 7.83 -24.35
CA ARG A 330 -10.60 8.84 -25.03
C ARG A 330 -10.26 10.26 -24.59
N TRP A 331 -9.38 10.43 -23.61
CA TRP A 331 -9.18 11.73 -22.99
C TRP A 331 -8.32 12.64 -23.89
N PRO A 332 -8.64 13.94 -23.95
CA PRO A 332 -8.05 14.85 -24.92
C PRO A 332 -6.70 15.43 -24.48
N PHE A 333 -6.08 14.87 -23.42
CA PHE A 333 -4.90 15.44 -22.77
C PHE A 333 -3.70 14.51 -22.92
N ASP A 334 -2.52 15.10 -23.15
CA ASP A 334 -1.29 14.37 -22.91
C ASP A 334 -1.14 14.07 -21.42
N LEU A 335 -0.92 12.82 -21.08
CA LEU A 335 -0.62 12.41 -19.71
C LEU A 335 0.89 12.33 -19.54
N THR A 336 1.41 12.89 -18.44
CA THR A 336 2.81 12.75 -18.02
C THR A 336 2.84 12.17 -16.62
N ILE A 337 3.75 11.24 -16.39
CA ILE A 337 4.02 10.66 -15.07
C ILE A 337 5.52 10.74 -14.79
N SER A 338 5.91 11.04 -13.56
CA SER A 338 7.33 11.01 -13.20
C SER A 338 7.85 9.58 -13.16
N THR A 339 9.11 9.36 -13.52
CA THR A 339 9.76 8.05 -13.44
C THR A 339 9.61 7.44 -12.04
N SER A 340 9.82 8.22 -10.96
CA SER A 340 9.67 7.69 -9.61
C SER A 340 8.22 7.43 -9.17
N THR A 341 7.23 8.16 -9.71
CA THR A 341 5.80 7.83 -9.49
C THR A 341 5.44 6.51 -10.14
N MET A 342 5.96 6.25 -11.35
CA MET A 342 5.75 4.97 -12.03
C MET A 342 6.41 3.82 -11.27
N THR A 343 7.68 3.98 -10.88
CA THR A 343 8.37 2.99 -10.03
C THR A 343 7.61 2.76 -8.71
N HIS A 344 7.06 3.81 -8.10
CA HIS A 344 6.31 3.68 -6.85
C HIS A 344 5.02 2.84 -7.01
N LEU A 345 4.33 2.97 -8.15
CA LEU A 345 3.16 2.15 -8.48
C LEU A 345 3.55 0.68 -8.78
N GLU A 346 4.66 0.47 -9.49
CA GLU A 346 5.19 -0.87 -9.77
C GLU A 346 5.70 -1.58 -8.50
N ASP A 347 6.33 -0.84 -7.58
CA ASP A 347 6.73 -1.36 -6.27
C ASP A 347 5.51 -1.74 -5.43
N TYR A 348 4.42 -0.99 -5.55
CA TYR A 348 3.14 -1.33 -4.93
C TYR A 348 2.56 -2.64 -5.50
N GLU A 349 2.52 -2.79 -6.83
CA GLU A 349 2.12 -4.04 -7.49
C GLU A 349 2.99 -5.23 -7.04
N ARG A 350 4.31 -5.05 -6.98
CA ARG A 350 5.24 -6.08 -6.51
C ARG A 350 4.96 -6.46 -5.05
N THR A 351 4.65 -5.47 -4.21
CA THR A 351 4.28 -5.70 -2.81
C THR A 351 2.97 -6.47 -2.70
N LEU A 352 1.97 -6.14 -3.52
CA LEU A 352 0.73 -6.91 -3.60
C LEU A 352 1.03 -8.36 -4.00
N LYS A 353 1.75 -8.59 -5.09
CA LYS A 353 2.16 -9.95 -5.53
C LYS A 353 2.96 -10.72 -4.48
N ALA A 354 3.78 -10.01 -3.72
CA ALA A 354 4.56 -10.56 -2.63
C ALA A 354 3.78 -10.69 -1.32
N SER A 355 2.50 -10.29 -1.24
CA SER A 355 1.68 -10.45 -0.04
C SER A 355 1.29 -11.92 0.13
N ARG A 356 1.96 -12.61 1.06
CA ARG A 356 1.93 -14.08 1.23
C ARG A 356 1.15 -14.59 2.44
N GLY A 357 0.37 -13.73 3.09
CA GLY A 357 -0.38 -14.10 4.30
C GLY A 357 -1.82 -14.53 4.01
N ASP A 358 -2.30 -15.56 4.71
CA ASP A 358 -3.68 -16.09 4.60
C ASP A 358 -4.72 -15.18 5.29
N GLY A 359 -4.29 -14.09 5.90
CA GLY A 359 -5.16 -13.18 6.64
C GLY A 359 -4.42 -12.29 7.62
N GLN A 360 -5.18 -11.57 8.43
CA GLN A 360 -4.65 -10.68 9.47
C GLN A 360 -5.33 -10.94 10.81
N VAL A 361 -4.56 -10.86 11.89
CA VAL A 361 -5.10 -10.86 13.25
C VAL A 361 -5.49 -9.43 13.63
N MET A 362 -6.75 -9.24 14.02
CA MET A 362 -7.31 -7.95 14.43
C MET A 362 -7.95 -8.06 15.82
N THR A 363 -8.15 -6.93 16.50
CA THR A 363 -8.98 -6.89 17.70
C THR A 363 -10.46 -7.08 17.34
N THR A 364 -11.24 -7.68 18.23
CA THR A 364 -12.71 -7.70 18.11
C THR A 364 -13.27 -6.28 18.23
N GLY A 365 -14.45 -6.02 17.64
CA GLY A 365 -15.11 -4.71 17.70
C GLY A 365 -15.48 -4.24 19.11
N THR A 366 -15.53 -5.15 20.09
CA THR A 366 -15.73 -4.86 21.51
C THR A 366 -14.44 -4.48 22.24
N GLY A 367 -13.28 -4.53 21.57
CA GLY A 367 -11.98 -4.27 22.18
C GLY A 367 -11.59 -5.31 23.23
N ILE A 368 -12.21 -6.51 23.21
CA ILE A 368 -11.86 -7.66 24.06
C ILE A 368 -11.78 -8.91 23.18
N GLY A 369 -10.56 -9.30 22.82
CA GLY A 369 -10.26 -10.52 22.07
C GLY A 369 -9.60 -10.26 20.71
N LEU A 370 -9.07 -11.33 20.11
CA LEU A 370 -8.49 -11.31 18.77
C LEU A 370 -9.38 -12.10 17.81
N ARG A 371 -9.47 -11.64 16.57
CA ARG A 371 -10.07 -12.38 15.45
C ARG A 371 -9.05 -12.49 14.33
N PHE A 372 -8.97 -13.67 13.72
CA PHE A 372 -8.30 -13.82 12.45
C PHE A 372 -9.31 -13.48 11.34
N VAL A 373 -8.95 -12.55 10.47
CA VAL A 373 -9.70 -12.22 9.27
C VAL A 373 -8.96 -12.87 8.12
N GLU A 374 -9.56 -13.90 7.55
CA GLU A 374 -9.03 -14.58 6.37
C GLU A 374 -8.99 -13.61 5.18
N LYS A 375 -7.98 -13.78 4.35
CA LYS A 375 -7.84 -13.02 3.12
C LYS A 375 -8.92 -13.48 2.14
N ASP A 376 -9.67 -12.51 1.59
CA ASP A 376 -10.54 -12.78 0.45
C ASP A 376 -9.69 -12.84 -0.83
N ASP A 377 -9.37 -14.06 -1.27
CA ASP A 377 -8.55 -14.29 -2.45
C ASP A 377 -9.19 -13.75 -3.74
N ALA A 378 -10.52 -13.77 -3.85
CA ALA A 378 -11.22 -13.25 -5.02
C ALA A 378 -11.13 -11.72 -5.07
N ALA A 379 -11.39 -11.04 -3.95
CA ALA A 379 -11.24 -9.59 -3.87
C ALA A 379 -9.78 -9.16 -4.08
N PHE A 380 -8.82 -9.92 -3.55
CA PHE A 380 -7.40 -9.67 -3.77
C PHE A 380 -6.98 -9.86 -5.23
N ALA A 381 -7.43 -10.93 -5.89
CA ALA A 381 -7.14 -11.18 -7.30
C ALA A 381 -7.70 -10.08 -8.20
N LEU A 382 -8.94 -9.63 -7.94
CA LEU A 382 -9.54 -8.51 -8.66
C LEU A 382 -8.75 -7.21 -8.47
N ARG A 383 -8.32 -6.92 -7.24
CA ARG A 383 -7.49 -5.75 -6.94
C ARG A 383 -6.16 -5.80 -7.69
N LEU A 384 -5.48 -6.94 -7.67
CA LEU A 384 -4.22 -7.12 -8.38
C LEU A 384 -4.41 -6.90 -9.89
N GLN A 385 -5.46 -7.50 -10.47
CA GLN A 385 -5.77 -7.34 -11.90
C GLN A 385 -6.03 -5.87 -12.28
N ARG A 386 -6.73 -5.10 -11.43
CA ARG A 386 -6.95 -3.67 -11.67
C ARG A 386 -5.65 -2.87 -11.68
N VAL A 387 -4.78 -3.10 -10.69
CA VAL A 387 -3.47 -2.43 -10.62
C VAL A 387 -2.61 -2.77 -11.83
N GLU A 388 -2.57 -4.04 -12.25
CA GLU A 388 -1.84 -4.47 -13.45
C GLU A 388 -2.35 -3.77 -14.71
N ARG A 389 -3.67 -3.71 -14.91
CA ARG A 389 -4.27 -2.99 -16.06
C ARG A 389 -3.93 -1.51 -16.04
N LEU A 390 -3.99 -0.87 -14.87
CA LEU A 390 -3.68 0.55 -14.73
C LEU A 390 -2.20 0.85 -15.05
N ILE A 391 -1.27 -0.02 -14.60
CA ILE A 391 0.15 0.09 -14.94
C ILE A 391 0.36 -0.05 -16.44
N GLU A 392 -0.22 -1.08 -17.06
CA GLU A 392 -0.12 -1.29 -18.50
C GLU A 392 -0.64 -0.10 -19.29
N TYR A 393 -1.80 0.43 -18.86
CA TYR A 393 -2.39 1.63 -19.43
C TYR A 393 -1.44 2.83 -19.36
N LEU A 394 -0.93 3.14 -18.16
CA LEU A 394 -0.04 4.29 -17.96
C LEU A 394 1.26 4.15 -18.75
N ARG A 395 1.83 2.94 -18.89
CA ARG A 395 3.02 2.70 -19.75
C ARG A 395 2.75 3.02 -21.21
N LYS A 396 1.56 2.64 -21.70
CA LYS A 396 1.21 2.77 -23.12
C LYS A 396 0.81 4.19 -23.49
N HIS A 397 0.14 4.91 -22.57
CA HIS A 397 -0.53 6.18 -22.89
C HIS A 397 0.06 7.41 -22.21
N ALA A 398 0.81 7.26 -21.10
CA ALA A 398 1.47 8.39 -20.45
C ALA A 398 2.94 8.50 -20.86
N ARG A 399 3.44 9.73 -20.98
CA ARG A 399 4.86 10.01 -21.11
C ARG A 399 5.53 9.87 -19.74
N ILE A 400 6.32 8.82 -19.56
CA ILE A 400 7.17 8.64 -18.37
C ILE A 400 8.39 9.56 -18.52
N GLN A 401 8.58 10.48 -17.57
CA GLN A 401 9.63 11.49 -17.65
C GLN A 401 10.44 11.62 -16.36
N ASP A 402 11.75 11.79 -16.52
CA ASP A 402 12.62 12.21 -15.42
C ASP A 402 12.34 13.67 -15.05
N ALA A 403 12.35 13.95 -13.74
CA ALA A 403 12.12 15.28 -13.20
C ALA A 403 13.45 16.01 -12.91
N GLY A 404 14.22 16.26 -13.96
CA GLY A 404 15.48 17.01 -13.87
C GLY A 404 15.32 18.40 -13.23
N GLU A 405 14.12 18.99 -13.32
CA GLU A 405 13.73 20.26 -12.70
C GLU A 405 13.93 20.25 -11.18
N LEU A 406 13.77 19.10 -10.53
CA LEU A 406 13.94 18.97 -9.09
C LEU A 406 15.39 19.27 -8.66
N VAL A 407 16.37 19.15 -9.57
CA VAL A 407 17.76 19.51 -9.31
C VAL A 407 17.92 21.02 -9.11
N ALA A 408 17.15 21.83 -9.85
CA ALA A 408 17.17 23.29 -9.77
C ALA A 408 16.44 23.85 -8.53
N VAL A 409 15.60 23.02 -7.88
CA VAL A 409 14.96 23.37 -6.60
C VAL A 409 16.02 23.43 -5.49
N SER A 410 15.91 24.42 -4.61
CA SER A 410 16.82 24.59 -3.47
C SER A 410 16.91 23.30 -2.63
N LYS A 411 18.08 23.02 -2.04
CA LYS A 411 18.28 21.79 -1.26
C LYS A 411 17.27 21.66 -0.12
N GLU A 412 17.05 22.74 0.63
CA GLU A 412 16.12 22.78 1.78
C GLU A 412 14.67 22.53 1.35
N THR A 413 14.23 23.17 0.27
CA THR A 413 12.89 22.95 -0.30
C THR A 413 12.75 21.52 -0.81
N ARG A 414 13.76 21.02 -1.52
CA ARG A 414 13.76 19.66 -2.06
C ARG A 414 13.70 18.59 -0.95
N GLU A 415 14.49 18.73 0.11
CA GLU A 415 14.46 17.83 1.26
C GLU A 415 13.10 17.88 1.96
N SER A 416 12.52 19.07 2.10
CA SER A 416 11.17 19.24 2.68
C SER A 416 10.08 18.57 1.84
N LEU A 417 10.11 18.75 0.51
CA LEU A 417 9.18 18.11 -0.40
C LEU A 417 9.31 16.58 -0.37
N ILE A 418 10.54 16.05 -0.42
CA ILE A 418 10.79 14.60 -0.36
C ILE A 418 10.30 14.03 0.98
N LYS A 419 10.49 14.74 2.09
CA LYS A 419 10.00 14.31 3.40
C LYS A 419 8.47 14.26 3.47
N LEU A 420 7.78 15.23 2.87
CA LEU A 420 6.33 15.36 2.96
C LEU A 420 5.57 14.53 1.91
N LEU A 421 6.17 14.32 0.74
CA LEU A 421 5.51 13.77 -0.43
C LEU A 421 6.23 12.55 -1.04
N GLY A 422 7.37 12.17 -0.47
CA GLY A 422 8.27 11.21 -1.10
C GLY A 422 8.98 11.80 -2.32
N LEU A 423 9.93 11.03 -2.87
CA LEU A 423 10.59 11.41 -4.12
C LEU A 423 9.59 11.52 -5.27
N HIS A 424 8.64 10.58 -5.37
CA HIS A 424 7.60 10.57 -6.40
C HIS A 424 6.74 11.83 -6.42
N GLY A 425 6.28 12.30 -5.24
CA GLY A 425 5.51 13.53 -5.17
C GLY A 425 6.36 14.76 -5.47
N ALA A 426 7.60 14.82 -4.98
CA ALA A 426 8.52 15.92 -5.27
C ALA A 426 8.86 16.05 -6.76
N GLU A 427 9.15 14.93 -7.44
CA GLU A 427 9.41 14.89 -8.89
C GLU A 427 8.17 15.30 -9.69
N THR A 428 7.00 14.80 -9.32
CA THR A 428 5.71 15.15 -9.95
C THR A 428 5.43 16.65 -9.85
N LEU A 429 5.66 17.23 -8.67
CA LEU A 429 5.50 18.68 -8.46
C LEU A 429 6.48 19.49 -9.30
N ALA A 430 7.74 19.06 -9.40
CA ALA A 430 8.74 19.74 -10.21
C ALA A 430 8.39 19.70 -11.70
N LEU A 431 7.93 18.55 -12.23
CA LEU A 431 7.45 18.43 -13.61
C LEU A 431 6.28 19.35 -13.91
N ALA A 432 5.35 19.51 -12.96
CA ALA A 432 4.17 20.37 -13.10
C ALA A 432 4.51 21.88 -13.17
N THR A 433 5.77 22.28 -12.97
CA THR A 433 6.20 23.68 -13.15
C THR A 433 6.45 24.04 -14.61
N ARG A 434 6.50 23.07 -15.52
CA ARG A 434 6.73 23.32 -16.95
C ARG A 434 5.58 24.14 -17.55
N PRO A 435 5.86 25.03 -18.52
CA PRO A 435 4.81 25.74 -19.24
C PRO A 435 3.80 24.78 -19.90
N GLY A 436 2.50 25.01 -19.68
CA GLY A 436 1.42 24.18 -20.22
C GLY A 436 1.11 22.90 -19.42
N TYR A 437 1.96 22.56 -18.45
CA TYR A 437 1.76 21.41 -17.57
C TYR A 437 0.92 21.82 -16.37
N ILE A 438 0.02 20.93 -15.96
CA ILE A 438 -0.85 21.13 -14.80
C ILE A 438 -0.78 19.89 -13.92
N LEU A 439 -0.58 20.10 -12.62
CA LEU A 439 -0.60 19.03 -11.64
C LEU A 439 -2.03 18.49 -11.54
N TRP A 440 -2.20 17.20 -11.77
CA TRP A 440 -3.42 16.49 -11.44
C TRP A 440 -3.20 15.71 -10.15
N SER A 441 -3.88 16.16 -9.09
CA SER A 441 -3.76 15.58 -7.76
C SER A 441 -5.11 15.68 -7.05
N ASP A 442 -5.54 14.61 -6.40
CA ASP A 442 -6.71 14.54 -5.52
C ASP A 442 -6.36 14.71 -4.04
N ASP A 443 -5.12 15.09 -3.71
CA ASP A 443 -4.71 15.48 -2.36
C ASP A 443 -4.60 17.02 -2.26
N LEU A 444 -5.45 17.62 -1.43
CA LEU A 444 -5.48 19.06 -1.23
C LEU A 444 -4.14 19.60 -0.72
N VAL A 445 -3.50 18.88 0.20
CA VAL A 445 -2.28 19.34 0.84
C VAL A 445 -1.12 19.32 -0.15
N VAL A 446 -1.07 18.33 -1.05
CA VAL A 446 -0.13 18.31 -2.18
C VAL A 446 -0.26 19.60 -3.01
N GLY A 447 -1.49 20.01 -3.32
CA GLY A 447 -1.76 21.28 -4.00
C GLY A 447 -1.28 22.52 -3.26
N LEU A 448 -1.51 22.58 -1.94
CA LEU A 448 -1.05 23.68 -1.10
C LEU A 448 0.48 23.74 -1.03
N LEU A 449 1.14 22.59 -0.94
CA LEU A 449 2.60 22.50 -0.94
C LEU A 449 3.19 22.91 -2.29
N ALA A 450 2.55 22.52 -3.40
CA ALA A 450 2.95 22.95 -4.73
C ALA A 450 2.91 24.48 -4.85
N GLN A 451 1.80 25.11 -4.46
CA GLN A 451 1.66 26.58 -4.47
C GLN A 451 2.69 27.28 -3.57
N HIS A 452 2.98 26.71 -2.40
CA HIS A 452 3.91 27.30 -1.43
C HIS A 452 5.37 27.18 -1.88
N PHE A 453 5.81 25.99 -2.28
CA PHE A 453 7.21 25.70 -2.55
C PHE A 453 7.61 25.94 -4.01
N LEU A 454 6.67 25.83 -4.95
CA LEU A 454 6.92 25.97 -6.39
C LEU A 454 5.90 26.94 -7.02
N PRO A 455 6.04 28.26 -6.77
CA PRO A 455 5.10 29.26 -7.26
C PRO A 455 4.92 29.17 -8.79
N GLY A 456 3.67 29.17 -9.24
CA GLY A 456 3.31 29.02 -10.65
C GLY A 456 2.77 27.65 -11.01
N SER A 457 2.95 26.63 -10.16
CA SER A 457 2.27 25.35 -10.32
C SER A 457 0.76 25.53 -10.21
N ARG A 458 0.01 24.98 -11.18
CA ARG A 458 -1.46 24.92 -11.13
C ARG A 458 -1.88 23.50 -10.82
N ARG A 459 -2.97 23.36 -10.07
CA ARG A 459 -3.52 22.06 -9.68
C ARG A 459 -4.96 21.91 -10.15
N VAL A 460 -5.28 20.73 -10.63
CA VAL A 460 -6.63 20.23 -10.88
C VAL A 460 -6.81 18.88 -10.17
N TRP A 461 -8.05 18.48 -9.96
CA TRP A 461 -8.41 17.19 -9.34
C TRP A 461 -9.39 16.43 -10.22
N THR A 462 -9.59 15.15 -9.93
CA THR A 462 -10.26 14.21 -10.83
C THR A 462 -11.64 14.69 -11.24
N GLN A 463 -12.44 15.22 -10.33
CA GLN A 463 -13.77 15.73 -10.70
C GLN A 463 -13.74 16.89 -11.71
N ALA A 464 -12.78 17.81 -11.58
CA ALA A 464 -12.63 18.92 -12.53
C ALA A 464 -12.19 18.43 -13.91
N VAL A 465 -11.35 17.39 -13.96
CA VAL A 465 -10.95 16.74 -15.21
C VAL A 465 -12.14 16.03 -15.86
N LEU A 466 -12.89 15.23 -15.09
CA LEU A 466 -14.09 14.54 -15.56
C LEU A 466 -15.15 15.48 -16.09
N ALA A 467 -15.36 16.62 -15.43
CA ALA A 467 -16.32 17.63 -15.87
C ALA A 467 -15.93 18.22 -17.24
N GLU A 468 -14.63 18.45 -17.48
CA GLU A 468 -14.17 18.94 -18.78
C GLU A 468 -14.26 17.86 -19.87
N VAL A 469 -13.93 16.61 -19.56
CA VAL A 469 -14.09 15.47 -20.50
C VAL A 469 -15.57 15.27 -20.87
N ALA A 470 -16.49 15.37 -19.90
CA ALA A 470 -17.93 15.31 -20.14
C ALA A 470 -18.41 16.50 -20.99
N ARG A 471 -17.91 17.72 -20.72
CA ARG A 471 -18.21 18.93 -21.52
C ARG A 471 -17.80 18.77 -22.99
N LEU A 472 -16.74 18.00 -23.25
CA LEU A 472 -16.26 17.69 -24.61
C LEU A 472 -17.04 16.53 -25.27
N GLY A 473 -18.01 15.92 -24.57
CA GLY A 473 -18.80 14.79 -25.08
C GLY A 473 -18.04 13.46 -25.10
N LEU A 474 -16.90 13.38 -24.41
CA LEU A 474 -16.07 12.17 -24.33
C LEU A 474 -16.46 11.26 -23.15
N LEU A 475 -17.24 11.80 -22.22
CA LEU A 475 -18.02 11.08 -21.22
C LEU A 475 -19.48 11.50 -21.37
N THR A 476 -20.38 10.53 -21.27
CA THR A 476 -21.81 10.77 -21.14
C THR A 476 -22.12 11.43 -19.78
N GLU A 477 -23.28 12.09 -19.69
CA GLU A 477 -23.75 12.62 -18.42
C GLU A 477 -23.87 11.52 -17.35
N ASP A 478 -24.23 10.30 -17.78
CA ASP A 478 -24.38 9.15 -16.91
C ASP A 478 -23.07 8.64 -16.32
N GLU A 479 -22.04 8.52 -17.15
CA GLU A 479 -20.70 8.13 -16.73
C GLU A 479 -20.10 9.17 -15.77
N TYR A 480 -20.28 10.47 -16.07
CA TYR A 480 -19.87 11.54 -15.17
C TYR A 480 -20.61 11.49 -13.83
N ALA A 481 -21.94 11.36 -13.85
CA ALA A 481 -22.75 11.30 -12.65
C ALA A 481 -22.41 10.08 -11.79
N THR A 482 -22.14 8.94 -12.41
CA THR A 482 -21.67 7.71 -11.76
C THR A 482 -20.32 7.91 -11.08
N ALA A 483 -19.34 8.48 -11.77
CA ALA A 483 -18.02 8.76 -11.19
C ALA A 483 -18.11 9.77 -10.03
N ALA A 484 -18.89 10.84 -10.18
CA ALA A 484 -19.13 11.81 -9.11
C ALA A 484 -19.88 11.19 -7.91
N ALA A 485 -20.82 10.28 -8.15
CA ALA A 485 -21.52 9.55 -7.09
C ALA A 485 -20.57 8.67 -6.28
N LYS A 486 -19.65 7.97 -6.96
CA LYS A 486 -18.58 7.20 -6.30
C LYS A 486 -17.66 8.11 -5.48
N LEU A 487 -17.25 9.28 -6.00
CA LEU A 487 -16.45 10.26 -5.25
C LEU A 487 -17.13 10.75 -3.97
N VAL A 488 -18.45 11.01 -4.03
CA VAL A 488 -19.27 11.31 -2.84
C VAL A 488 -19.29 10.11 -1.89
N GLY A 489 -19.49 8.90 -2.43
CA GLY A 489 -19.45 7.63 -1.69
C GLY A 489 -18.14 7.41 -0.94
N PHE A 490 -17.01 7.72 -1.56
CA PHE A 490 -15.67 7.64 -0.97
C PHE A 490 -15.31 8.86 -0.09
N ARG A 491 -16.27 9.76 0.15
CA ARG A 491 -16.12 10.96 0.98
C ARG A 491 -14.94 11.84 0.56
N TYR A 492 -14.75 12.01 -0.76
CA TYR A 492 -13.84 13.04 -1.27
C TYR A 492 -14.40 14.41 -0.90
N ALA A 493 -13.67 15.13 -0.05
CA ALA A 493 -14.15 16.36 0.56
C ALA A 493 -14.53 17.41 -0.49
N ALA A 494 -15.73 17.96 -0.32
CA ALA A 494 -16.33 18.98 -1.17
C ALA A 494 -16.42 18.63 -2.66
N THR A 495 -16.64 17.35 -2.94
CA THR A 495 -17.11 16.87 -4.26
C THR A 495 -18.39 17.63 -4.64
N HIS A 496 -18.44 18.18 -5.86
CA HIS A 496 -19.63 18.84 -6.38
C HIS A 496 -20.67 17.80 -6.78
N TYR A 497 -21.94 17.99 -6.45
CA TYR A 497 -23.00 17.06 -6.84
C TYR A 497 -24.29 17.81 -7.16
N ASN A 498 -25.18 17.15 -7.89
CA ASN A 498 -26.49 17.65 -8.29
C ASN A 498 -27.49 16.47 -8.26
N ALA A 499 -28.72 16.70 -8.72
CA ALA A 499 -29.75 15.66 -8.72
C ALA A 499 -29.33 14.40 -9.52
N SER A 500 -28.66 14.55 -10.68
CA SER A 500 -28.26 13.39 -11.48
C SER A 500 -27.16 12.56 -10.80
N VAL A 501 -26.27 13.18 -10.03
CA VAL A 501 -25.29 12.47 -9.18
C VAL A 501 -25.99 11.67 -8.08
N VAL A 502 -27.00 12.24 -7.40
CA VAL A 502 -27.76 11.49 -6.37
C VAL A 502 -28.54 10.34 -7.02
N THR A 503 -29.15 10.53 -8.19
CA THR A 503 -29.80 9.46 -8.95
C THR A 503 -28.82 8.36 -9.40
N ALA A 504 -27.59 8.71 -9.79
CA ALA A 504 -26.55 7.73 -10.07
C ALA A 504 -26.18 6.94 -8.80
N ALA A 505 -26.07 7.61 -7.65
CA ALA A 505 -25.86 6.94 -6.37
C ALA A 505 -26.99 5.94 -6.04
N CYS A 506 -28.25 6.30 -6.30
CA CYS A 506 -29.37 5.37 -6.17
C CYS A 506 -29.20 4.13 -7.03
N ARG A 507 -28.83 4.28 -8.31
CA ARG A 507 -28.66 3.12 -9.21
C ARG A 507 -27.53 2.20 -8.78
N ILE A 508 -26.40 2.76 -8.32
CA ILE A 508 -25.29 1.95 -7.80
C ILE A 508 -25.71 1.20 -6.52
N ALA A 509 -26.47 1.84 -5.65
CA ALA A 509 -26.97 1.27 -4.38
C ALA A 509 -28.19 0.33 -4.56
N ASP A 510 -28.60 0.04 -5.79
CA ASP A 510 -29.85 -0.64 -6.11
C ASP A 510 -31.07 -0.03 -5.37
N TRP A 511 -31.05 1.28 -5.20
CA TRP A 511 -32.04 2.12 -4.51
C TRP A 511 -32.21 1.83 -3.01
N HIS A 512 -31.25 1.17 -2.37
CA HIS A 512 -31.25 0.99 -0.91
C HIS A 512 -30.61 2.21 -0.23
N PRO A 513 -31.36 3.01 0.58
CA PRO A 513 -30.84 4.25 1.15
C PRO A 513 -29.66 4.06 2.12
N GLY A 514 -29.54 2.88 2.72
CA GLY A 514 -28.42 2.52 3.60
C GLY A 514 -27.17 1.97 2.88
N ALA A 515 -27.24 1.72 1.57
CA ALA A 515 -26.14 1.15 0.81
C ALA A 515 -25.24 2.23 0.19
N TRP A 516 -23.96 1.89 0.00
CA TRP A 516 -23.00 2.74 -0.70
C TRP A 516 -23.36 2.85 -2.19
N PRO A 517 -23.18 4.03 -2.84
CA PRO A 517 -22.77 5.32 -2.29
C PRO A 517 -23.96 6.22 -1.88
N LEU A 518 -25.20 5.71 -1.96
CA LEU A 518 -26.42 6.50 -1.71
C LEU A 518 -26.48 7.02 -0.28
N LYS A 519 -26.11 6.20 0.70
CA LYS A 519 -26.04 6.62 2.11
C LYS A 519 -25.22 7.91 2.28
N GLN A 520 -24.02 7.95 1.70
CA GLN A 520 -23.14 9.12 1.79
C GLN A 520 -23.69 10.33 1.05
N ALA A 521 -24.34 10.14 -0.10
CA ALA A 521 -24.98 11.23 -0.82
C ALA A 521 -26.14 11.86 -0.04
N LEU A 522 -26.96 11.04 0.64
CA LEU A 522 -28.03 11.51 1.51
C LEU A 522 -27.48 12.19 2.78
N ASP A 523 -26.44 11.61 3.40
CA ASP A 523 -25.76 12.21 4.55
C ASP A 523 -25.22 13.62 4.20
N ALA A 524 -24.58 13.77 3.03
CA ALA A 524 -24.03 15.06 2.56
C ALA A 524 -25.10 16.16 2.39
N LEU A 525 -26.34 15.80 2.04
CA LEU A 525 -27.48 16.71 1.97
C LEU A 525 -27.95 17.16 3.36
N GLY A 526 -27.83 16.30 4.37
CA GLY A 526 -28.19 16.60 5.77
C GLY A 526 -27.12 17.33 6.57
N GLU A 527 -25.85 17.29 6.14
CA GLU A 527 -24.75 17.97 6.82
C GLU A 527 -24.94 19.50 6.95
N LYS A 528 -24.53 20.07 8.09
CA LYS A 528 -24.54 21.52 8.34
C LYS A 528 -23.66 22.26 7.31
N GLY A 529 -24.20 23.27 6.63
CA GLY A 529 -23.49 24.01 5.57
C GLY A 529 -24.40 24.95 4.78
N ASP A 530 -24.04 25.24 3.52
CA ASP A 530 -24.87 26.04 2.58
C ASP A 530 -26.23 25.36 2.35
N THR A 531 -27.24 25.81 3.09
CA THR A 531 -28.54 25.16 3.18
C THR A 531 -29.42 25.40 1.95
N ASP A 532 -29.14 26.42 1.13
CA ASP A 532 -29.99 26.76 -0.01
C ASP A 532 -29.59 25.95 -1.25
N ALA A 533 -28.31 25.86 -1.59
CA ALA A 533 -27.83 25.04 -2.69
C ALA A 533 -28.16 23.54 -2.49
N LYS A 534 -27.96 23.02 -1.25
CA LYS A 534 -28.33 21.64 -0.91
C LYS A 534 -29.84 21.40 -1.03
N TRP A 535 -30.64 22.39 -0.65
CA TRP A 535 -32.09 22.31 -0.76
C TRP A 535 -32.54 22.27 -2.23
N GLU A 536 -31.98 23.10 -3.10
CA GLU A 536 -32.27 23.06 -4.53
C GLU A 536 -31.94 21.69 -5.15
N ILE A 537 -30.79 21.12 -4.79
CA ILE A 537 -30.41 19.76 -5.23
C ILE A 537 -31.42 18.73 -4.73
N ALA A 538 -31.79 18.79 -3.44
CA ALA A 538 -32.73 17.85 -2.84
C ALA A 538 -34.12 17.93 -3.48
N VAL A 539 -34.64 19.13 -3.73
CA VAL A 539 -35.93 19.35 -4.40
C VAL A 539 -35.90 18.82 -5.84
N SER A 540 -34.82 19.12 -6.57
CA SER A 540 -34.64 18.62 -7.95
C SER A 540 -34.54 17.10 -8.00
N PHE A 541 -33.82 16.49 -7.05
CA PHE A 541 -33.71 15.04 -6.92
C PHE A 541 -35.04 14.41 -6.53
N PHE A 542 -35.74 14.96 -5.53
CA PHE A 542 -37.06 14.49 -5.09
C PHE A 542 -38.05 14.48 -6.25
N ARG A 543 -38.11 15.54 -7.05
CA ARG A 543 -38.91 15.56 -8.28
C ARG A 543 -38.51 14.44 -9.24
N SER A 544 -37.21 14.26 -9.47
CA SER A 544 -36.70 13.26 -10.42
C SER A 544 -37.01 11.82 -9.97
N LEU A 545 -37.00 11.57 -8.66
CA LEU A 545 -37.35 10.28 -8.05
C LEU A 545 -38.79 9.88 -8.38
N PHE A 546 -39.75 10.76 -8.14
CA PHE A 546 -41.19 10.50 -8.39
C PHE A 546 -41.58 10.50 -9.87
N LEU A 547 -40.68 10.97 -10.76
CA LEU A 547 -40.87 10.90 -12.21
C LEU A 547 -40.15 9.70 -12.84
N SER A 548 -39.42 8.90 -12.06
CA SER A 548 -38.68 7.75 -12.56
C SER A 548 -39.52 6.46 -12.57
N ASP A 549 -39.12 5.49 -13.40
CA ASP A 549 -39.84 4.21 -13.59
C ASP A 549 -39.46 3.13 -12.55
N VAL A 550 -38.91 3.49 -11.38
CA VAL A 550 -38.50 2.50 -10.37
C VAL A 550 -39.73 1.99 -9.61
N LEU A 551 -39.59 0.78 -9.04
CA LEU A 551 -40.61 0.19 -8.16
C LEU A 551 -40.99 1.16 -7.04
N HIS A 552 -42.30 1.40 -6.89
CA HIS A 552 -42.89 2.36 -5.94
C HIS A 552 -42.31 2.27 -4.52
N LEU A 553 -42.19 1.05 -3.98
CA LEU A 553 -41.68 0.83 -2.62
C LEU A 553 -40.26 1.38 -2.43
N ARG A 554 -39.39 1.25 -3.44
CA ARG A 554 -38.02 1.75 -3.37
C ARG A 554 -37.96 3.28 -3.47
N HIS A 555 -38.88 3.91 -4.20
CA HIS A 555 -39.01 5.38 -4.20
C HIS A 555 -39.33 5.92 -2.81
N GLU A 556 -40.29 5.29 -2.13
CA GLU A 556 -40.75 5.76 -0.83
C GLU A 556 -39.65 5.67 0.22
N GLU A 557 -38.91 4.55 0.25
CA GLU A 557 -37.78 4.37 1.17
C GLU A 557 -36.70 5.45 0.98
N VAL A 558 -36.31 5.73 -0.27
CA VAL A 558 -35.31 6.76 -0.58
C VAL A 558 -35.85 8.16 -0.28
N ALA A 559 -37.11 8.43 -0.60
CA ALA A 559 -37.75 9.71 -0.32
C ALA A 559 -37.83 9.99 1.19
N LEU A 560 -38.23 9.00 1.99
CA LEU A 560 -38.28 9.11 3.45
C LEU A 560 -36.89 9.34 4.04
N ALA A 561 -35.88 8.58 3.59
CA ALA A 561 -34.50 8.76 4.04
C ALA A 561 -33.95 10.15 3.70
N LEU A 562 -34.29 10.69 2.51
CA LEU A 562 -33.95 12.06 2.13
C LEU A 562 -34.61 13.08 3.07
N LEU A 563 -35.92 12.95 3.33
CA LEU A 563 -36.64 13.87 4.22
C LEU A 563 -36.07 13.83 5.64
N ASP A 564 -35.73 12.64 6.15
CA ASP A 564 -35.10 12.47 7.45
C ASP A 564 -33.76 13.23 7.54
N ARG A 565 -32.90 13.12 6.53
CA ARG A 565 -31.62 13.84 6.46
C ARG A 565 -31.79 15.34 6.32
N LEU A 566 -32.74 15.79 5.49
CA LEU A 566 -33.04 17.22 5.36
C LEU A 566 -33.54 17.82 6.67
N ALA A 567 -34.33 17.07 7.44
CA ALA A 567 -34.83 17.51 8.75
C ALA A 567 -33.72 17.64 9.81
N GLU A 568 -32.62 16.90 9.69
CA GLU A 568 -31.44 17.04 10.55
C GLU A 568 -30.65 18.34 10.29
N SER A 569 -30.88 18.98 9.13
CA SER A 569 -30.23 20.24 8.77
C SER A 569 -30.84 21.46 9.50
N SER A 570 -30.07 22.55 9.63
CA SER A 570 -30.54 23.77 10.28
C SER A 570 -31.71 24.41 9.51
N GLY A 571 -32.89 24.47 10.13
CA GLY A 571 -34.12 24.95 9.49
C GLY A 571 -34.81 23.91 8.59
N GLY A 572 -34.32 22.67 8.56
CA GLY A 572 -34.81 21.56 7.77
C GLY A 572 -36.33 21.30 7.87
N PRO A 573 -36.89 21.16 9.09
CA PRO A 573 -38.33 20.96 9.29
C PRO A 573 -39.21 21.99 8.57
N MET A 574 -38.86 23.28 8.67
CA MET A 574 -39.59 24.35 7.99
C MET A 574 -39.47 24.25 6.47
N LYS A 575 -38.28 23.90 5.95
CA LYS A 575 -38.08 23.69 4.51
C LYS A 575 -38.90 22.50 4.00
N VAL A 576 -39.03 21.41 4.76
CA VAL A 576 -39.91 20.28 4.39
C VAL A 576 -41.39 20.69 4.34
N LYS A 577 -41.85 21.53 5.29
CA LYS A 577 -43.20 22.12 5.20
C LYS A 577 -43.36 22.99 3.94
N GLU A 578 -42.35 23.78 3.59
CA GLU A 578 -42.38 24.56 2.35
C GLU A 578 -42.39 23.68 1.09
N LEU A 579 -41.66 22.57 1.08
CA LEU A 579 -41.69 21.60 -0.01
C LEU A 579 -43.13 21.16 -0.28
N ARG A 580 -43.88 20.81 0.77
CA ARG A 580 -45.28 20.38 0.66
C ARG A 580 -46.16 21.41 -0.06
N GLN A 581 -45.94 22.69 0.22
CA GLN A 581 -46.68 23.80 -0.41
C GLN A 581 -46.24 24.03 -1.86
N LYS A 582 -44.99 23.73 -2.19
CA LYS A 582 -44.40 23.92 -3.52
C LYS A 582 -44.59 22.73 -4.47
N LEU A 583 -45.08 21.57 -4.01
CA LEU A 583 -45.29 20.38 -4.84
C LEU A 583 -46.11 20.63 -6.13
N PRO A 584 -47.25 21.36 -6.11
CA PRO A 584 -48.02 21.59 -7.33
C PRO A 584 -47.22 22.32 -8.41
N MET A 585 -46.41 23.31 -8.00
CA MET A 585 -45.52 24.04 -8.90
C MET A 585 -44.36 23.16 -9.39
N LEU A 586 -43.82 22.30 -8.51
CA LEU A 586 -42.70 21.42 -8.82
C LEU A 586 -43.05 20.33 -9.85
N PHE A 587 -44.24 19.73 -9.73
CA PHE A 587 -44.68 18.63 -10.60
C PHE A 587 -45.47 19.09 -11.83
N GLY A 588 -46.04 20.31 -11.81
CA GLY A 588 -46.76 20.87 -12.96
C GLY A 588 -47.92 19.96 -13.40
N PHE A 589 -47.82 19.37 -14.59
CA PHE A 589 -48.86 18.50 -15.14
C PHE A 589 -48.76 17.03 -14.70
N HIS A 590 -47.73 16.65 -13.93
CA HIS A 590 -47.55 15.27 -13.44
C HIS A 590 -48.37 14.99 -12.17
N LEU A 591 -49.70 15.06 -12.28
CA LEU A 591 -50.65 15.01 -11.16
C LEU A 591 -50.55 13.73 -10.32
N ALA A 592 -50.30 12.58 -10.93
CA ALA A 592 -50.16 11.32 -10.21
C ALA A 592 -48.90 11.29 -9.32
N ALA A 593 -47.78 11.77 -9.85
CA ALA A 593 -46.53 11.89 -9.13
C ALA A 593 -46.62 12.96 -8.02
N GLU A 594 -47.27 14.09 -8.31
CA GLU A 594 -47.57 15.13 -7.32
C GLU A 594 -48.37 14.57 -6.14
N HIS A 595 -49.43 13.81 -6.42
CA HIS A 595 -50.29 13.24 -5.40
C HIS A 595 -49.53 12.26 -4.50
N ALA A 596 -48.81 11.30 -5.08
CA ALA A 596 -48.00 10.33 -4.34
C ALA A 596 -46.93 11.02 -3.48
N ALA A 597 -46.22 12.01 -4.04
CA ALA A 597 -45.26 12.81 -3.29
C ALA A 597 -45.90 13.59 -2.14
N GLY A 598 -47.09 14.15 -2.37
CA GLY A 598 -47.86 14.88 -1.36
C GLY A 598 -48.32 14.01 -0.20
N GLU A 599 -48.80 12.81 -0.49
CA GLU A 599 -49.21 11.83 0.53
C GLU A 599 -48.02 11.40 1.40
N LEU A 600 -46.87 11.13 0.78
CA LEU A 600 -45.65 10.75 1.49
C LEU A 600 -45.15 11.87 2.42
N VAL A 601 -45.05 13.11 1.92
CA VAL A 601 -44.57 14.25 2.72
C VAL A 601 -45.54 14.56 3.87
N THR A 602 -46.85 14.51 3.63
CA THR A 602 -47.85 14.73 4.69
C THR A 602 -47.77 13.62 5.75
N SER A 603 -47.63 12.36 5.33
CA SER A 603 -47.49 11.24 6.26
C SER A 603 -46.23 11.37 7.12
N TRP A 604 -45.11 11.77 6.51
CA TRP A 604 -43.84 12.01 7.20
C TRP A 604 -43.95 13.15 8.24
N LEU A 605 -44.56 14.29 7.89
CA LEU A 605 -44.76 15.42 8.81
C LEU A 605 -45.61 15.04 10.03
N ARG A 606 -46.68 14.26 9.81
CA ARG A 606 -47.55 13.78 10.88
C ARG A 606 -46.82 12.89 11.87
N VAL A 607 -45.99 11.96 11.40
CA VAL A 607 -45.24 11.02 12.25
C VAL A 607 -44.25 11.77 13.15
N ARG A 608 -43.66 12.87 12.68
CA ARG A 608 -42.72 13.69 13.46
C ARG A 608 -43.37 14.75 14.37
N GLY A 609 -44.70 14.88 14.35
CA GLY A 609 -45.40 15.92 15.13
C GLY A 609 -45.14 17.33 14.60
N GLU A 610 -44.81 17.45 13.32
CA GLU A 610 -44.50 18.70 12.63
C GLU A 610 -45.64 19.13 11.69
N GLU A 611 -46.91 18.77 11.93
CA GLU A 611 -48.04 19.35 11.17
C GLU A 611 -48.16 20.87 11.44
#